data_AF-A0A7X2KHP5-F1
#
_entry.id   AF-A0A7X2KHP5-F1
#
_cell.length_a   1.000
_cell.length_b   1.000
_cell.length_c   1.000
_cell.angle_alpha   90.00
_cell.angle_beta   90.00
_cell.angle_gamma   90.00
#
_symmetry.space_group_name_H-M   'P 1'
#
loop_
_entity.id
_entity.type
_entity.pdbx_description
1 polymer ?
#
loop_
_entity_poly.entity_id
_entity_poly.type
_entity_poly.pdbx_seq_one_letter_code
_entity_poly.pdbx_strand_id
1 'polypeptide(L)'
;MSGKNEVSKNTESKKVTNYNEYHLNNDVSYYRKNTTYQWITAIIGILIMLLNPIIGIVVVIIAWLLEPKVKVSPIDDSIWFIVPKSEWKTYREEHDIPIYKQYRKNHVAKFDNDITNEKKIDAMKQHNQELQAEYQKVITPFKNDRALKVGRYYFDPHREEIFMDRTLLDKSYKVYKFADIVSFTPIEEGHNQTKKHGITRAVVGGAIAGGAGAIVGAVTGGKNYDYIDRLGVVITFSNNENIRLMFLNSETKKGGFVANGYYKQFHDVCGVLDATISKNTQRLQLEQQKKLTRSQNISSADEIEKFKKLMDDGAITQEEFEAKKKQLLDL
;
A
#
# COMPACT_ATOMS: atom_id res chain seq x y z
N MET A 1 30.42 -22.25 51.11
CA MET A 1 30.26 -20.82 50.74
C MET A 1 30.08 -20.77 49.23
N SER A 2 28.92 -21.14 48.69
CA SER A 2 27.70 -20.33 48.46
C SER A 2 27.97 -18.93 47.90
N GLY A 3 27.56 -18.73 46.66
CA GLY A 3 27.62 -17.47 45.91
C GLY A 3 27.26 -17.67 44.45
N LYS A 4 26.00 -18.06 44.18
CA LYS A 4 25.38 -17.93 42.85
C LYS A 4 25.33 -16.44 42.49
N ASN A 5 25.75 -16.08 41.28
CA ASN A 5 25.28 -14.85 40.64
C ASN A 5 24.77 -15.19 39.23
N GLU A 6 23.45 -15.10 39.10
CA GLU A 6 22.74 -15.00 37.84
C GLU A 6 23.20 -13.75 37.09
N VAL A 7 23.62 -13.89 35.84
CA VAL A 7 23.71 -12.75 34.91
C VAL A 7 22.50 -12.82 33.99
N SER A 8 21.70 -11.77 34.09
CA SER A 8 20.37 -11.62 33.53
C SER A 8 20.38 -11.61 32.00
N LYS A 9 19.43 -12.37 31.44
CA LYS A 9 18.84 -12.09 30.13
C LYS A 9 18.10 -10.76 30.21
N ASN A 10 18.63 -9.71 29.59
CA ASN A 10 17.79 -8.73 28.91
C ASN A 10 18.62 -7.85 27.98
N THR A 11 18.51 -8.09 26.67
CA THR A 11 18.74 -7.04 25.69
C THR A 11 17.58 -7.13 24.72
N GLU A 12 16.48 -6.51 25.13
CA GLU A 12 15.36 -6.21 24.25
C GLU A 12 15.92 -5.55 22.98
N SER A 13 15.68 -6.20 21.84
CA SER A 13 15.78 -5.56 20.54
C SER A 13 14.76 -4.42 20.53
N LYS A 14 15.20 -3.20 20.84
CA LYS A 14 14.40 -2.00 20.58
C LYS A 14 14.10 -1.98 19.08
N LYS A 15 12.83 -2.22 18.74
CA LYS A 15 12.28 -1.96 17.41
C LYS A 15 12.52 -0.48 17.11
N VAL A 16 13.36 -0.18 16.13
CA VAL A 16 13.58 1.17 15.63
C VAL A 16 12.32 1.59 14.86
N THR A 17 11.46 2.36 15.50
CA THR A 17 10.27 2.98 14.91
C THR A 17 10.57 4.43 14.57
N ASN A 18 11.34 4.70 13.50
CA ASN A 18 11.25 5.97 12.75
C ASN A 18 12.00 5.87 11.41
N TYR A 19 11.37 6.28 10.31
CA TYR A 19 11.95 6.22 8.95
C TYR A 19 13.05 7.26 8.67
N ASN A 20 13.55 7.98 9.69
CA ASN A 20 14.43 9.15 9.53
C ASN A 20 15.77 9.09 10.28
N GLU A 21 16.11 7.99 10.96
CA GLU A 21 17.36 7.90 11.73
C GLU A 21 18.10 6.61 11.38
N TYR A 22 18.74 6.61 10.21
CA TYR A 22 19.83 5.69 9.96
C TYR A 22 21.02 6.18 10.79
N HIS A 23 21.38 5.45 11.83
CA HIS A 23 22.65 5.70 12.51
C HIS A 23 23.80 5.04 11.74
N LEU A 24 24.98 5.64 11.80
CA LEU A 24 26.22 5.04 11.34
C LEU A 24 26.44 3.77 12.15
N ASN A 25 26.57 2.66 11.42
CA ASN A 25 27.00 1.42 12.01
C ASN A 25 28.53 1.43 12.09
N ASN A 26 29.11 1.23 13.28
CA ASN A 26 30.56 1.17 13.47
C ASN A 26 31.22 0.01 12.72
N ASP A 27 30.44 -0.96 12.29
CA ASP A 27 30.92 -1.94 11.34
C ASP A 27 30.94 -1.30 9.95
N VAL A 28 29.89 -0.68 9.43
CA VAL A 28 29.92 -0.26 8.02
C VAL A 28 30.86 0.92 7.73
N SER A 29 31.65 0.79 6.68
CA SER A 29 32.49 1.87 6.13
C SER A 29 31.68 2.91 5.37
N TYR A 30 31.75 4.18 5.76
CA TYR A 30 30.99 5.27 5.13
C TYR A 30 31.89 6.38 4.58
N TYR A 31 31.42 7.06 3.54
CA TYR A 31 31.97 8.33 3.10
C TYR A 31 30.89 9.41 3.06
N ARG A 32 31.30 10.65 3.25
CA ARG A 32 30.42 11.81 3.24
C ARG A 32 30.48 12.51 1.89
N LYS A 33 29.36 13.04 1.41
CA LYS A 33 29.32 13.89 0.22
C LYS A 33 29.76 15.33 0.55
N ASN A 34 30.34 16.03 -0.43
CA ASN A 34 30.78 17.42 -0.29
C ASN A 34 29.63 18.43 -0.07
N THR A 35 28.37 17.97 -0.14
CA THR A 35 27.17 18.79 0.05
C THR A 35 26.66 18.68 1.49
N THR A 36 26.43 19.82 2.16
CA THR A 36 25.78 19.87 3.48
C THR A 36 24.31 20.26 3.36
N TYR A 37 23.52 19.87 4.35
CA TYR A 37 22.12 20.31 4.46
C TYR A 37 22.00 21.84 4.39
N GLN A 38 22.91 22.55 5.06
CA GLN A 38 22.98 24.01 5.08
C GLN A 38 23.16 24.65 3.69
N TRP A 39 23.92 24.00 2.79
CA TRP A 39 24.06 24.48 1.41
C TRP A 39 22.76 24.32 0.61
N ILE A 40 22.04 23.21 0.82
CA ILE A 40 20.76 22.95 0.15
C ILE A 40 19.68 23.90 0.65
N THR A 41 19.59 24.09 1.98
CA THR A 41 18.61 25.03 2.57
C THR A 41 18.93 26.48 2.27
N ALA A 42 20.19 26.86 2.12
CA ALA A 42 20.57 28.20 1.66
C ALA A 42 20.06 28.47 0.23
N ILE A 43 20.24 27.51 -0.69
CA ILE A 43 19.73 27.63 -2.07
C ILE A 43 18.20 27.75 -2.09
N ILE A 44 17.51 26.90 -1.33
CA ILE A 44 16.04 26.94 -1.22
C ILE A 44 15.58 28.27 -0.61
N GLY A 45 16.25 28.75 0.44
CA GLY A 45 15.96 30.04 1.06
C GLY A 45 16.09 31.20 0.07
N ILE A 46 17.15 31.23 -0.73
CA ILE A 46 17.36 32.24 -1.79
C ILE A 46 16.22 32.19 -2.82
N LEU A 47 15.77 31.01 -3.24
CA LEU A 47 14.65 30.87 -4.17
C LEU A 47 13.33 31.36 -3.56
N ILE A 48 13.10 31.10 -2.27
CA ILE A 48 11.91 31.60 -1.55
C ILE A 48 11.98 33.11 -1.39
N MET A 49 13.17 33.70 -1.20
CA MET A 49 13.33 35.16 -1.12
C MET A 49 12.88 35.88 -2.40
N LEU A 50 12.95 35.23 -3.57
CA LEU A 50 12.46 35.79 -4.84
C LEU A 50 10.93 35.94 -4.89
N LEU A 51 10.21 35.16 -4.09
CA LEU A 51 8.75 35.20 -3.97
C LEU A 51 8.31 36.01 -2.74
N ASN A 52 9.01 35.85 -1.62
CA ASN A 52 8.78 36.58 -0.38
C ASN A 52 10.09 36.66 0.45
N PRO A 53 10.71 37.85 0.56
CA PRO A 53 12.01 38.02 1.20
C PRO A 53 11.97 37.73 2.70
N ILE A 54 10.89 38.08 3.41
CA ILE A 54 10.77 37.86 4.85
C ILE A 54 10.71 36.36 5.15
N ILE A 55 9.89 35.61 4.40
CA ILE A 55 9.76 34.15 4.57
C ILE A 55 11.09 33.46 4.24
N GLY A 56 11.78 33.88 3.18
CA GLY A 56 13.08 33.32 2.82
C GLY A 56 14.13 33.53 3.90
N ILE A 57 14.18 34.72 4.53
CA ILE A 57 15.10 35.02 5.64
C ILE A 57 14.79 34.11 6.84
N VAL A 58 13.51 33.97 7.21
CA VAL A 58 13.09 33.11 8.33
C VAL A 58 13.47 31.65 8.09
N VAL A 59 13.28 31.12 6.87
CA VAL A 59 13.66 29.75 6.51
C VAL A 59 15.17 29.53 6.64
N VAL A 60 15.99 30.49 6.21
CA VAL A 60 17.45 30.41 6.36
C VAL A 60 17.85 30.46 7.83
N ILE A 61 17.30 31.37 8.64
CA ILE A 61 17.61 31.47 10.08
C ILE A 61 17.24 30.18 10.81
N ILE A 62 16.04 29.64 10.58
CA ILE A 62 15.60 28.37 11.17
C ILE A 62 16.54 27.24 10.75
N ALA A 63 16.92 27.16 9.48
CA ALA A 63 17.85 26.13 9.00
C ALA A 63 19.25 26.23 9.63
N TRP A 64 19.68 27.43 10.00
CA TRP A 64 20.95 27.67 10.71
C TRP A 64 20.88 27.37 12.22
N LEU A 65 19.69 27.39 12.81
CA LEU A 65 19.46 27.00 14.21
C LEU A 65 19.35 25.47 14.40
N LEU A 66 19.06 24.72 13.34
CA LEU A 66 19.00 23.25 13.38
C LEU A 66 20.39 22.63 13.43
N GLU A 67 20.51 21.47 14.09
CA GLU A 67 21.76 20.71 14.15
C GLU A 67 22.28 20.44 12.72
N PRO A 68 23.56 20.74 12.42
CA PRO A 68 24.11 20.54 11.09
C PRO A 68 24.08 19.05 10.75
N LYS A 69 23.52 18.73 9.59
CA LYS A 69 23.41 17.37 9.08
C LYS A 69 24.30 17.16 7.85
N VAL A 70 24.83 15.94 7.71
CA VAL A 70 25.68 15.55 6.59
C VAL A 70 25.09 14.37 5.85
N LYS A 71 25.30 14.33 4.53
CA LYS A 71 24.87 13.21 3.68
C LYS A 71 26.00 12.21 3.56
N VAL A 72 25.72 10.96 3.93
CA VAL A 72 26.66 9.84 3.96
C VAL A 72 26.14 8.68 3.13
N SER A 73 27.05 7.82 2.68
CA SER A 73 26.72 6.55 2.04
C SER A 73 27.78 5.52 2.39
N PRO A 74 27.40 4.23 2.49
CA PRO A 74 28.38 3.17 2.58
C PRO A 74 29.32 3.19 1.36
N ILE A 75 30.47 2.55 1.48
CA ILE A 75 31.41 2.40 0.36
C ILE A 75 30.74 1.77 -0.85
N ASP A 76 29.72 0.93 -0.72
CA ASP A 76 29.06 0.28 -1.86
C ASP A 76 28.01 1.14 -2.59
N ASP A 77 27.76 2.37 -2.13
CA ASP A 77 26.73 3.28 -2.64
C ASP A 77 25.28 2.73 -2.55
N SER A 78 25.03 1.70 -1.74
CA SER A 78 23.73 1.02 -1.64
C SER A 78 22.58 1.93 -1.20
N ILE A 79 22.87 2.84 -0.27
CA ILE A 79 21.88 3.78 0.25
C ILE A 79 22.53 5.10 0.66
N TRP A 80 21.79 6.17 0.43
CA TRP A 80 22.15 7.52 0.87
C TRP A 80 21.24 7.92 2.03
N PHE A 81 21.85 8.34 3.13
CA PHE A 81 21.10 8.82 4.28
C PHE A 81 21.80 10.01 4.93
N ILE A 82 21.10 10.63 5.88
CA ILE A 82 21.50 11.86 6.52
C ILE A 82 21.72 11.57 8.00
N VAL A 83 22.88 11.97 8.51
CA VAL A 83 23.23 11.84 9.93
C VAL A 83 23.59 13.20 10.52
N PRO A 84 23.43 13.39 11.83
CA PRO A 84 24.02 14.52 12.53
C PRO A 84 25.51 14.65 12.22
N LYS A 85 26.00 15.88 12.07
CA LYS A 85 27.43 16.15 11.83
C LYS A 85 28.28 15.73 13.03
N SER A 86 27.70 15.74 14.23
CA SER A 86 28.25 15.20 15.48
C SER A 86 28.52 13.70 15.32
N GLU A 87 27.51 12.92 14.92
CA GLU A 87 27.62 11.48 14.67
C GLU A 87 28.68 11.15 13.60
N TRP A 88 28.70 11.90 12.49
CA TRP A 88 29.74 11.77 11.47
C TRP A 88 31.15 12.11 11.98
N LYS A 89 31.25 13.04 12.93
CA LYS A 89 32.52 13.42 13.53
C LYS A 89 33.06 12.29 14.41
N THR A 90 32.22 11.73 15.27
CA THR A 90 32.54 10.57 16.11
C THR A 90 32.99 9.39 15.25
N TYR A 91 32.18 9.01 14.26
CA TYR A 91 32.49 7.91 13.34
C TYR A 91 33.85 8.11 12.64
N ARG A 92 34.11 9.31 12.11
CA ARG A 92 35.37 9.62 11.42
C ARG A 92 36.57 9.50 12.35
N GLU A 93 36.43 9.91 13.60
CA GLU A 93 37.49 9.84 14.61
C GLU A 93 37.74 8.39 15.06
N GLU A 94 36.69 7.59 15.23
CA GLU A 94 36.80 6.16 15.55
C GLU A 94 37.45 5.34 14.42
N HIS A 95 37.19 5.70 13.16
CA HIS A 95 37.72 5.01 11.98
C HIS A 95 39.00 5.64 11.43
N ASP A 96 39.63 6.57 12.17
CA ASP A 96 40.86 7.29 11.78
C ASP A 96 40.84 7.82 10.32
N ILE A 97 39.70 8.37 9.89
CA ILE A 97 39.50 8.85 8.52
C ILE A 97 39.97 10.31 8.40
N PRO A 98 40.99 10.62 7.59
CA PRO A 98 41.42 12.01 7.40
C PRO A 98 40.36 12.88 6.71
N ILE A 99 40.28 14.15 7.10
CA ILE A 99 39.29 15.14 6.58
C ILE A 99 39.27 15.21 5.05
N TYR A 100 40.43 15.17 4.39
CA TYR A 100 40.52 15.26 2.93
C TYR A 100 40.07 13.97 2.20
N LYS A 101 40.11 12.82 2.89
CA LYS A 101 39.71 11.50 2.35
C LYS A 101 38.22 11.22 2.52
N GLN A 102 37.57 11.89 3.46
CA GLN A 102 36.18 11.68 3.84
C GLN A 102 35.16 11.86 2.68
N TYR A 103 35.57 12.47 1.56
CA TYR A 103 34.74 12.78 0.40
C TYR A 103 34.90 11.84 -0.80
N ARG A 104 35.84 10.88 -0.75
CA ARG A 104 36.11 9.95 -1.87
C ARG A 104 36.03 8.51 -1.40
N LYS A 105 35.04 7.77 -1.89
CA LYS A 105 34.85 6.33 -1.70
C LYS A 105 36.16 5.52 -1.76
N ASN A 106 36.93 5.66 -2.84
CA ASN A 106 38.18 4.90 -3.03
C ASN A 106 39.29 5.24 -2.01
N HIS A 107 39.20 6.37 -1.30
CA HIS A 107 40.18 6.75 -0.29
C HIS A 107 39.83 6.22 1.10
N VAL A 108 38.53 6.15 1.42
CA VAL A 108 38.05 5.54 2.66
C VAL A 108 38.18 4.02 2.58
N ALA A 109 37.86 3.41 1.43
CA ALA A 109 37.97 1.96 1.23
C ALA A 109 39.36 1.37 1.48
N LYS A 110 40.42 2.10 1.13
CA LYS A 110 41.79 1.63 1.36
C LYS A 110 42.19 1.58 2.83
N PHE A 111 41.43 2.24 3.71
CA PHE A 111 41.70 2.32 5.14
C PHE A 111 40.98 1.22 5.93
N ASP A 112 39.89 0.67 5.39
CA ASP A 112 38.86 -0.03 6.14
C ASP A 112 38.65 -1.49 5.69
N ASN A 113 39.74 -2.19 5.35
CA ASN A 113 39.70 -3.59 4.92
C ASN A 113 39.43 -4.57 6.11
N ASP A 114 38.44 -4.30 6.96
CA ASP A 114 37.95 -5.21 8.01
C ASP A 114 36.85 -6.14 7.45
N ILE A 115 37.09 -7.45 7.56
CA ILE A 115 36.34 -8.58 6.96
C ILE A 115 34.87 -8.61 7.43
N THR A 116 34.55 -7.97 8.55
CA THR A 116 33.20 -7.95 9.15
C THR A 116 32.21 -7.11 8.34
N ASN A 117 32.70 -6.11 7.60
CA ASN A 117 31.90 -5.10 6.92
C ASN A 117 31.54 -5.52 5.51
N GLU A 118 32.48 -6.18 4.84
CA GLU A 118 32.27 -6.87 3.57
C GLU A 118 31.12 -7.88 3.69
N LYS A 119 31.10 -8.69 4.75
CA LYS A 119 30.04 -9.69 4.98
C LYS A 119 28.65 -9.06 5.16
N LYS A 120 28.54 -7.92 5.85
CA LYS A 120 27.25 -7.22 6.04
C LYS A 120 26.76 -6.56 4.76
N ILE A 121 27.69 -5.97 3.99
CA ILE A 121 27.41 -5.38 2.68
C ILE A 121 26.95 -6.46 1.70
N ASP A 122 27.63 -7.61 1.68
CA ASP A 122 27.27 -8.71 0.79
C ASP A 122 25.94 -9.34 1.17
N ALA A 123 25.66 -9.52 2.48
CA ALA A 123 24.36 -9.97 2.96
C ALA A 123 23.23 -9.00 2.56
N MET A 124 23.45 -7.69 2.65
CA MET A 124 22.46 -6.69 2.25
C MET A 124 22.25 -6.65 0.73
N LYS A 125 23.30 -6.81 -0.06
CA LYS A 125 23.19 -6.93 -1.53
C LYS A 125 22.42 -8.18 -1.93
N GLN A 126 22.72 -9.32 -1.30
CA GLN A 126 22.00 -10.57 -1.52
C GLN A 126 20.52 -10.40 -1.18
N HIS A 127 20.21 -9.85 -0.01
CA HIS A 127 18.83 -9.61 0.40
C HIS A 127 18.08 -8.66 -0.55
N ASN A 128 18.71 -7.58 -1.01
CA ASN A 128 18.10 -6.67 -1.99
C ASN A 128 17.90 -7.33 -3.36
N GLN A 129 18.81 -8.20 -3.78
CA GLN A 129 18.68 -9.00 -5.00
C GLN A 129 17.53 -10.00 -4.88
N GLU A 130 17.38 -10.67 -3.73
CA GLU A 130 16.28 -11.59 -3.43
C GLU A 130 14.93 -10.87 -3.49
N LEU A 131 14.79 -9.72 -2.81
CA LEU A 131 13.58 -8.89 -2.85
C LEU A 131 13.26 -8.41 -4.27
N GLN A 132 14.28 -8.03 -5.04
CA GLN A 132 14.11 -7.61 -6.44
C GLN A 132 13.67 -8.79 -7.31
N ALA A 133 14.23 -9.98 -7.11
CA ALA A 133 13.85 -11.19 -7.83
C ALA A 133 12.42 -11.64 -7.49
N GLU A 134 12.04 -11.57 -6.21
CA GLU A 134 10.66 -11.83 -5.76
C GLU A 134 9.68 -10.84 -6.39
N TYR A 135 9.97 -9.54 -6.33
CA TYR A 135 9.15 -8.53 -7.01
C TYR A 135 9.03 -8.79 -8.51
N GLN A 136 10.11 -9.16 -9.21
CA GLN A 136 10.04 -9.51 -10.63
C GLN A 136 9.12 -10.71 -10.90
N LYS A 137 9.16 -11.74 -10.04
CA LYS A 137 8.25 -12.89 -10.15
C LYS A 137 6.78 -12.47 -10.01
N VAL A 138 6.49 -11.53 -9.11
CA VAL A 138 5.12 -11.05 -8.88
C VAL A 138 4.62 -10.17 -10.03
N ILE A 139 5.42 -9.22 -10.55
CA ILE A 139 4.97 -8.25 -11.57
C ILE A 139 4.96 -8.78 -13.00
N THR A 140 5.80 -9.78 -13.32
CA THR A 140 5.91 -10.31 -14.68
C THR A 140 4.58 -10.81 -15.26
N PRO A 141 3.78 -11.61 -14.51
CA PRO A 141 2.46 -12.04 -14.99
C PRO A 141 1.54 -10.86 -15.36
N PHE A 142 1.39 -9.87 -14.48
CA PHE A 142 0.53 -8.69 -14.73
C PHE A 142 0.95 -7.89 -15.97
N LYS A 143 2.26 -7.85 -16.29
CA LYS A 143 2.74 -7.20 -17.51
C LYS A 143 2.43 -8.01 -18.77
N ASN A 144 2.48 -9.33 -18.67
CA ASN A 144 2.23 -10.24 -19.79
C ASN A 144 0.74 -10.38 -20.12
N ASP A 145 -0.10 -10.39 -19.09
CA ASP A 145 -1.56 -10.56 -19.19
C ASP A 145 -2.27 -9.29 -19.72
N ARG A 146 -1.50 -8.28 -20.13
CA ARG A 146 -1.99 -6.98 -20.64
C ARG A 146 -2.96 -6.31 -19.66
N ALA A 147 -2.70 -6.45 -18.36
CA ALA A 147 -3.49 -5.83 -17.31
C ALA A 147 -3.67 -4.32 -17.57
N LEU A 148 -4.86 -3.80 -17.31
CA LEU A 148 -5.17 -2.39 -17.47
C LEU A 148 -4.38 -1.60 -16.41
N LYS A 149 -3.45 -0.76 -16.85
CA LYS A 149 -2.62 0.07 -15.98
C LYS A 149 -3.25 1.44 -15.77
N VAL A 150 -3.53 1.80 -14.52
CA VAL A 150 -4.02 3.12 -14.12
C VAL A 150 -3.19 3.62 -12.93
N GLY A 151 -2.39 4.65 -13.17
CA GLY A 151 -1.39 5.12 -12.21
C GLY A 151 -0.38 4.01 -11.86
N ARG A 152 -0.29 3.66 -10.58
CA ARG A 152 0.55 2.56 -10.08
C ARG A 152 -0.18 1.22 -9.99
N TYR A 153 -1.45 1.13 -10.37
CA TYR A 153 -2.25 -0.08 -10.23
C TYR A 153 -2.38 -0.81 -11.57
N TYR A 154 -2.24 -2.12 -11.53
CA TYR A 154 -2.47 -3.03 -12.64
C TYR A 154 -3.74 -3.84 -12.31
N PHE A 155 -4.80 -3.60 -13.09
CA PHE A 155 -6.06 -4.32 -12.97
C PHE A 155 -6.06 -5.50 -13.93
N ASP A 156 -6.08 -6.71 -13.39
CA ASP A 156 -6.01 -7.93 -14.17
C ASP A 156 -7.27 -8.79 -13.96
N PRO A 157 -8.26 -8.68 -14.86
CA PRO A 157 -9.47 -9.48 -14.80
C PRO A 157 -9.21 -10.97 -15.02
N HIS A 158 -8.14 -11.36 -15.72
CA HIS A 158 -7.83 -12.78 -15.96
C HIS A 158 -7.32 -13.45 -14.69
N ARG A 159 -6.53 -12.73 -13.90
CA ARG A 159 -6.02 -13.19 -12.60
C ARG A 159 -6.98 -12.95 -11.44
N GLU A 160 -8.00 -12.11 -11.65
CA GLU A 160 -8.91 -11.64 -10.61
C GLU A 160 -8.17 -10.92 -9.47
N GLU A 161 -7.16 -10.13 -9.85
CA GLU A 161 -6.23 -9.46 -8.93
C GLU A 161 -5.96 -8.02 -9.36
N ILE A 162 -5.71 -7.15 -8.37
CA ILE A 162 -5.18 -5.81 -8.57
C ILE A 162 -3.77 -5.78 -7.97
N PHE A 163 -2.77 -5.45 -8.77
CA PHE A 163 -1.41 -5.24 -8.30
C PHE A 163 -1.10 -3.75 -8.13
N MET A 164 -0.76 -3.34 -6.91
CA MET A 164 -0.19 -2.03 -6.62
C MET A 164 1.33 -2.08 -6.77
N ASP A 165 1.84 -1.35 -7.75
CA ASP A 165 3.26 -1.27 -8.05
C ASP A 165 3.99 -0.27 -7.15
N ARG A 166 5.30 -0.48 -7.04
CA ARG A 166 6.22 0.46 -6.39
C ARG A 166 6.35 1.76 -7.17
N THR A 167 6.78 2.80 -6.50
CA THR A 167 7.17 4.09 -7.09
C THR A 167 8.63 4.39 -6.77
N LEU A 168 9.14 5.53 -7.28
CA LEU A 168 10.48 6.00 -6.94
C LEU A 168 10.64 6.32 -5.43
N LEU A 169 9.55 6.70 -4.76
CA LEU A 169 9.55 7.13 -3.35
C LEU A 169 9.02 6.04 -2.40
N ASP A 170 8.25 5.09 -2.92
CA ASP A 170 7.57 4.05 -2.15
C ASP A 170 7.89 2.68 -2.77
N LYS A 171 8.74 1.89 -2.08
CA LYS A 171 9.15 0.57 -2.55
C LYS A 171 8.12 -0.53 -2.23
N SER A 172 7.04 -0.21 -1.51
CA SER A 172 6.01 -1.18 -1.19
C SER A 172 5.21 -1.57 -2.44
N TYR A 173 4.79 -2.83 -2.48
CA TYR A 173 3.87 -3.36 -3.47
C TYR A 173 2.85 -4.25 -2.76
N LYS A 174 1.68 -4.44 -3.37
CA LYS A 174 0.63 -5.27 -2.79
C LYS A 174 -0.29 -5.85 -3.85
N VAL A 175 -0.74 -7.08 -3.63
CA VAL A 175 -1.77 -7.73 -4.45
C VAL A 175 -3.08 -7.72 -3.67
N TYR A 176 -4.14 -7.27 -4.32
CA TYR A 176 -5.51 -7.30 -3.84
C TYR A 176 -6.30 -8.29 -4.66
N LYS A 177 -7.15 -9.11 -4.01
CA LYS A 177 -8.00 -10.05 -4.74
C LYS A 177 -9.33 -9.40 -5.06
N PHE A 178 -9.85 -9.69 -6.24
CA PHE A 178 -11.21 -9.27 -6.64
C PHE A 178 -12.27 -9.85 -5.71
N ALA A 179 -12.03 -11.06 -5.19
CA ALA A 179 -12.88 -11.71 -4.20
C ALA A 179 -13.09 -10.89 -2.91
N ASP A 180 -12.18 -9.98 -2.59
CA ASP A 180 -12.23 -9.14 -1.40
C ASP A 180 -12.93 -7.78 -1.66
N ILE A 181 -13.29 -7.49 -2.91
CA ILE A 181 -13.99 -6.25 -3.28
C ILE A 181 -15.46 -6.35 -2.85
N VAL A 182 -15.91 -5.36 -2.07
CA VAL A 182 -17.29 -5.28 -1.57
C VAL A 182 -18.12 -4.21 -2.26
N SER A 183 -17.51 -3.08 -2.62
CA SER A 183 -18.20 -1.97 -3.28
C SER A 183 -17.19 -1.04 -3.95
N PHE A 184 -17.68 -0.15 -4.81
CA PHE A 184 -16.89 0.98 -5.29
C PHE A 184 -17.71 2.26 -5.40
N THR A 185 -17.05 3.40 -5.33
CA THR A 185 -17.66 4.74 -5.46
C THR A 185 -17.00 5.47 -6.63
N PRO A 186 -17.71 5.70 -7.76
CA PRO A 186 -17.23 6.59 -8.81
C PRO A 186 -17.08 8.03 -8.34
N ILE A 187 -16.08 8.72 -8.90
CA ILE A 187 -15.75 10.13 -8.67
C ILE A 187 -15.78 10.83 -10.02
N GLU A 188 -16.61 11.86 -10.14
CA GLU A 188 -16.57 12.80 -11.26
C GLU A 188 -16.80 14.22 -10.71
N GLU A 189 -15.77 15.05 -10.80
CA GLU A 189 -15.82 16.46 -10.40
C GLU A 189 -15.49 17.33 -11.62
N GLY A 190 -16.23 18.42 -11.78
CA GLY A 190 -16.03 19.36 -12.87
C GLY A 190 -16.59 20.74 -12.57
N HIS A 191 -16.35 21.66 -13.50
CA HIS A 191 -16.81 23.04 -13.38
C HIS A 191 -17.20 23.63 -14.74
N ASN A 192 -17.97 24.73 -14.68
CA ASN A 192 -18.32 25.55 -15.83
C ASN A 192 -17.60 26.88 -15.78
N GLN A 193 -17.14 27.35 -16.94
CA GLN A 193 -16.54 28.68 -17.06
C GLN A 193 -17.63 29.66 -17.52
N THR A 194 -18.00 30.59 -16.65
CA THR A 194 -18.97 31.63 -17.03
C THR A 194 -18.30 32.76 -17.82
N LYS A 195 -19.07 33.46 -18.68
CA LYS A 195 -18.60 34.57 -19.54
C LYS A 195 -17.96 35.76 -18.80
N LYS A 196 -17.98 35.80 -17.46
CA LYS A 196 -17.42 36.87 -16.61
C LYS A 196 -16.33 36.37 -15.64
N HIS A 197 -15.50 35.41 -16.07
CA HIS A 197 -14.40 34.84 -15.27
C HIS A 197 -14.79 34.18 -13.93
N GLY A 198 -16.07 33.92 -13.69
CA GLY A 198 -16.52 33.17 -12.51
C GLY A 198 -16.42 31.66 -12.76
N ILE A 199 -15.73 30.94 -11.87
CA ILE A 199 -15.65 29.47 -11.85
C ILE A 199 -16.73 28.94 -10.91
N THR A 200 -17.74 28.26 -11.45
CA THR A 200 -18.73 27.55 -10.63
C THR A 200 -18.34 26.08 -10.58
N ARG A 201 -17.84 25.62 -9.42
CA ARG A 201 -17.48 24.22 -9.18
C ARG A 201 -18.69 23.43 -8.72
N ALA A 202 -18.94 22.27 -9.32
CA ALA A 202 -19.94 21.33 -8.84
C ALA A 202 -19.24 20.02 -8.44
N VAL A 203 -19.06 19.84 -7.14
CA VAL A 203 -18.54 18.61 -6.54
C VAL A 203 -19.68 17.60 -6.47
N VAL A 204 -19.49 16.43 -7.08
CA VAL A 204 -20.44 15.33 -6.93
C VAL A 204 -19.69 14.09 -6.51
N GLY A 205 -19.83 13.76 -5.23
CA GLY A 205 -19.41 12.49 -4.66
C GLY A 205 -20.60 11.80 -4.04
N GLY A 206 -20.70 10.48 -4.23
CA GLY A 206 -21.50 9.66 -3.33
C GLY A 206 -22.66 8.91 -3.97
N ALA A 207 -22.38 8.11 -4.99
CA ALA A 207 -23.20 6.94 -5.23
C ALA A 207 -22.31 5.71 -5.02
N ILE A 208 -22.60 4.90 -4.00
CA ILE A 208 -21.88 3.65 -3.73
C ILE A 208 -22.49 2.57 -4.63
N ALA A 209 -21.70 2.06 -5.57
CA ALA A 209 -22.06 0.96 -6.44
C ALA A 209 -21.65 -0.38 -5.80
N GLY A 210 -22.60 -1.31 -5.70
CA GLY A 210 -22.34 -2.62 -5.09
C GLY A 210 -23.52 -3.60 -5.00
N GLY A 211 -24.56 -3.49 -5.84
CA GLY A 211 -25.67 -4.44 -5.79
C GLY A 211 -26.49 -4.65 -7.07
N ALA A 212 -26.57 -3.65 -7.95
CA ALA A 212 -27.22 -3.76 -9.25
C ALA A 212 -26.68 -2.63 -10.14
N GLY A 213 -26.02 -2.99 -11.24
CA GLY A 213 -25.20 -2.11 -12.09
C GLY A 213 -25.94 -0.96 -12.79
N ALA A 214 -26.47 0.01 -12.03
CA ALA A 214 -27.23 1.16 -12.54
C ALA A 214 -26.58 2.52 -12.22
N ILE A 215 -25.45 2.55 -11.52
CA ILE A 215 -24.97 3.78 -10.87
C ILE A 215 -23.98 4.57 -11.72
N VAL A 216 -23.13 3.93 -12.52
CA VAL A 216 -22.09 4.62 -13.30
C VAL A 216 -22.72 5.60 -14.31
N GLY A 217 -23.75 5.16 -15.04
CA GLY A 217 -24.50 6.01 -15.97
C GLY A 217 -25.32 7.10 -15.28
N ALA A 218 -25.78 6.89 -14.05
CA ALA A 218 -26.46 7.93 -13.26
C ALA A 218 -25.47 9.00 -12.78
N VAL A 219 -24.23 8.62 -12.48
CA VAL A 219 -23.19 9.54 -12.01
C VAL A 219 -22.68 10.44 -13.15
N THR A 220 -22.55 9.87 -14.36
CA THR A 220 -21.97 10.56 -15.53
C THR A 220 -22.99 11.12 -16.55
N GLY A 221 -24.20 10.58 -16.61
CA GLY A 221 -25.18 10.84 -17.70
C GLY A 221 -26.04 12.10 -17.54
N GLY A 222 -26.04 12.75 -16.38
CA GLY A 222 -26.92 13.90 -16.09
C GLY A 222 -26.28 15.27 -16.05
N LYS A 223 -24.97 15.41 -16.35
CA LYS A 223 -24.21 16.62 -15.99
C LYS A 223 -23.51 17.31 -17.16
N ASN A 224 -23.76 18.62 -17.24
CA ASN A 224 -23.16 19.53 -18.21
C ASN A 224 -22.03 20.31 -17.52
N TYR A 225 -20.80 19.83 -17.71
CA TYR A 225 -19.57 20.51 -17.36
C TYR A 225 -18.83 20.96 -18.61
N ASP A 226 -18.25 22.15 -18.60
CA ASP A 226 -17.28 22.59 -19.62
C ASP A 226 -15.93 21.87 -19.41
N TYR A 227 -15.56 21.64 -18.15
CA TYR A 227 -14.29 21.02 -17.74
C TYR A 227 -14.48 19.95 -16.68
N ILE A 228 -13.63 18.94 -16.73
CA ILE A 228 -13.52 17.86 -15.74
C ILE A 228 -12.23 18.08 -14.98
N ASP A 229 -12.32 18.16 -13.66
CA ASP A 229 -11.18 18.36 -12.78
C ASP A 229 -10.66 17.02 -12.25
N ARG A 230 -11.57 16.10 -11.95
CA ARG A 230 -11.26 14.78 -11.39
C ARG A 230 -12.16 13.70 -11.93
N LEU A 231 -11.57 12.57 -12.30
CA LEU A 231 -12.26 11.36 -12.70
C LEU A 231 -11.58 10.16 -12.05
N GLY A 232 -12.31 9.36 -11.29
CA GLY A 232 -11.72 8.31 -10.47
C GLY A 232 -12.74 7.32 -9.89
N VAL A 233 -12.24 6.32 -9.19
CA VAL A 233 -13.05 5.36 -8.43
C VAL A 233 -12.38 5.12 -7.08
N VAL A 234 -13.18 5.02 -6.01
CA VAL A 234 -12.75 4.46 -4.72
C VAL A 234 -13.24 3.03 -4.64
N ILE A 235 -12.33 2.06 -4.53
CA ILE A 235 -12.66 0.65 -4.35
C ILE A 235 -12.57 0.34 -2.86
N THR A 236 -13.60 -0.28 -2.31
CA THR A 236 -13.66 -0.69 -0.90
C THR A 236 -13.54 -2.21 -0.81
N PHE A 237 -12.67 -2.67 0.08
CA PHE A 237 -12.42 -4.08 0.35
C PHE A 237 -13.07 -4.52 1.66
N SER A 238 -13.25 -5.83 1.82
CA SER A 238 -13.87 -6.47 2.99
C SER A 238 -13.12 -6.20 4.31
N ASN A 239 -11.81 -5.92 4.24
CA ASN A 239 -10.98 -5.51 5.36
C ASN A 239 -11.05 -4.00 5.67
N ASN A 240 -12.01 -3.28 5.06
CA ASN A 240 -12.21 -1.83 5.18
C ASN A 240 -11.07 -0.97 4.60
N GLU A 241 -10.13 -1.59 3.87
CA GLU A 241 -9.13 -0.88 3.09
C GLU A 241 -9.79 -0.25 1.87
N ASN A 242 -9.24 0.88 1.42
CA ASN A 242 -9.74 1.58 0.25
C ASN A 242 -8.60 1.93 -0.72
N ILE A 243 -8.81 1.65 -2.00
CA ILE A 243 -7.93 2.12 -3.08
C ILE A 243 -8.62 3.27 -3.80
N ARG A 244 -7.98 4.43 -3.85
CA ARG A 244 -8.41 5.55 -4.70
C ARG A 244 -7.66 5.52 -6.03
N LEU A 245 -8.36 5.16 -7.08
CA LEU A 245 -7.86 5.11 -8.44
C LEU A 245 -8.27 6.38 -9.19
N MET A 246 -7.31 7.22 -9.56
CA MET A 246 -7.58 8.44 -10.33
C MET A 246 -7.13 8.25 -11.77
N PHE A 247 -8.07 8.39 -12.71
CA PHE A 247 -7.79 8.43 -14.15
C PHE A 247 -7.37 9.84 -14.58
N LEU A 248 -8.02 10.85 -14.00
CA LEU A 248 -7.75 12.25 -14.23
C LEU A 248 -7.73 13.02 -12.91
N ASN A 249 -6.74 13.91 -12.75
CA ASN A 249 -6.62 14.81 -11.60
C ASN A 249 -6.08 16.18 -12.04
N SER A 250 -6.59 16.68 -13.16
CA SER A 250 -6.24 17.96 -13.76
C SER A 250 -7.39 18.47 -14.62
N GLU A 251 -7.61 19.79 -14.60
CA GLU A 251 -8.62 20.45 -15.42
C GLU A 251 -8.47 20.08 -16.91
N THR A 252 -9.51 19.47 -17.48
CA THR A 252 -9.52 19.00 -18.87
C THR A 252 -10.87 19.30 -19.50
N LYS A 253 -10.86 19.93 -20.68
CA LYS A 253 -12.08 20.27 -21.42
C LYS A 253 -12.89 19.01 -21.76
N LYS A 254 -14.17 19.00 -21.40
CA LYS A 254 -15.09 17.88 -21.68
C LYS A 254 -15.32 17.73 -23.19
N GLY A 255 -15.47 16.49 -23.65
CA GLY A 255 -15.72 16.15 -25.07
C GLY A 255 -14.47 16.13 -25.96
N GLY A 256 -13.32 16.57 -25.48
CA GLY A 256 -12.04 16.44 -26.19
C GLY A 256 -11.53 14.99 -26.21
N PHE A 257 -10.64 14.68 -27.16
CA PHE A 257 -10.04 13.34 -27.31
C PHE A 257 -9.42 12.81 -26.01
N VAL A 258 -8.70 13.68 -25.28
CA VAL A 258 -8.07 13.35 -23.99
C VAL A 258 -9.10 12.97 -22.93
N ALA A 259 -10.14 13.79 -22.74
CA ALA A 259 -11.21 13.52 -21.78
C ALA A 259 -11.95 12.22 -22.11
N ASN A 260 -12.24 11.98 -23.39
CA ASN A 260 -12.92 10.77 -23.85
C ASN A 260 -12.07 9.51 -23.60
N GLY A 261 -10.75 9.60 -23.75
CA GLY A 261 -9.83 8.52 -23.40
C GLY A 261 -9.90 8.13 -21.92
N TYR A 262 -9.95 9.11 -21.02
CA TYR A 262 -10.09 8.86 -19.59
C TYR A 262 -11.47 8.32 -19.21
N TYR A 263 -12.56 8.83 -19.80
CA TYR A 263 -13.89 8.26 -19.60
C TYR A 263 -13.98 6.81 -20.05
N LYS A 264 -13.34 6.47 -21.17
CA LYS A 264 -13.29 5.07 -21.63
C LYS A 264 -12.65 4.18 -20.57
N GLN A 265 -11.46 4.54 -20.08
CA GLN A 265 -10.78 3.78 -19.02
C GLN A 265 -11.61 3.70 -17.73
N PHE A 266 -12.23 4.81 -17.34
CA PHE A 266 -13.10 4.88 -16.17
C PHE A 266 -14.30 3.94 -16.30
N HIS A 267 -14.99 3.93 -17.45
CA HIS A 267 -16.10 3.02 -17.70
C HIS A 267 -15.64 1.55 -17.77
N ASP A 268 -14.51 1.27 -18.43
CA ASP A 268 -13.95 -0.08 -18.52
C ASP A 268 -13.67 -0.64 -17.11
N VAL A 269 -13.03 0.13 -16.23
CA VAL A 269 -12.79 -0.27 -14.83
C VAL A 269 -14.09 -0.45 -14.06
N CYS A 270 -15.03 0.49 -14.17
CA CYS A 270 -16.32 0.36 -13.48
C CYS A 270 -17.06 -0.91 -13.91
N GLY A 271 -17.06 -1.24 -15.20
CA GLY A 271 -17.68 -2.47 -15.71
C GLY A 271 -17.05 -3.75 -15.15
N VAL A 272 -15.71 -3.78 -15.03
CA VAL A 272 -15.00 -4.90 -14.39
C VAL A 272 -15.37 -5.01 -12.90
N LEU A 273 -15.46 -3.89 -12.19
CA LEU A 273 -15.82 -3.88 -10.77
C LEU A 273 -17.27 -4.32 -10.54
N ASP A 274 -18.21 -3.85 -11.38
CA ASP A 274 -19.62 -4.27 -11.34
C ASP A 274 -19.76 -5.78 -11.58
N ALA A 275 -19.07 -6.32 -12.59
CA ALA A 275 -19.06 -7.75 -12.88
C ALA A 275 -18.45 -8.56 -11.72
N THR A 276 -17.38 -8.05 -11.12
CA THR A 276 -16.70 -8.67 -9.98
C THR A 276 -17.62 -8.74 -8.76
N ILE A 277 -18.27 -7.64 -8.40
CA ILE A 277 -19.17 -7.60 -7.24
C ILE A 277 -20.39 -8.50 -7.48
N SER A 278 -20.94 -8.50 -8.69
CA SER A 278 -22.03 -9.40 -9.06
C SER A 278 -21.63 -10.87 -8.89
N LYS A 279 -20.42 -11.23 -9.35
CA LYS A 279 -19.84 -12.57 -9.18
C LYS A 279 -19.63 -12.92 -7.70
N ASN A 280 -19.05 -12.01 -6.91
CA ASN A 280 -18.83 -12.21 -5.48
C ASN A 280 -20.16 -12.42 -4.74
N THR A 281 -21.17 -11.62 -5.06
CA THR A 281 -22.53 -11.72 -4.48
C THR A 281 -23.16 -13.06 -4.79
N GLN A 282 -23.11 -13.51 -6.05
CA GLN A 282 -23.60 -14.84 -6.44
C GLN A 282 -22.85 -15.97 -5.72
N ARG A 283 -21.52 -15.86 -5.58
CA ARG A 283 -20.73 -16.85 -4.84
C ARG A 283 -21.16 -16.94 -3.39
N LEU A 284 -21.36 -15.80 -2.73
CA LEU A 284 -21.83 -15.76 -1.34
C LEU A 284 -23.24 -16.38 -1.20
N GLN A 285 -24.15 -16.12 -2.14
CA GLN A 285 -25.48 -16.73 -2.15
C GLN A 285 -25.41 -18.25 -2.32
N LEU A 286 -24.56 -18.75 -3.23
CA LEU A 286 -24.33 -20.17 -3.45
C LEU A 286 -23.71 -20.86 -2.23
N GLU A 287 -22.75 -20.20 -1.56
CA GLU A 287 -22.15 -20.71 -0.32
C GLU A 287 -23.16 -20.77 0.82
N GLN A 288 -24.03 -19.75 0.95
CA GLN A 288 -25.12 -19.76 1.91
C GLN A 288 -26.11 -20.89 1.63
N GLN A 289 -26.53 -21.08 0.38
CA GLN A 289 -27.39 -22.19 -0.02
C GLN A 289 -26.76 -23.55 0.29
N LYS A 290 -25.48 -23.76 -0.05
CA LYS A 290 -24.77 -25.00 0.28
C LYS A 290 -24.68 -25.24 1.79
N LYS A 291 -24.52 -24.18 2.59
CA LYS A 291 -24.52 -24.27 4.05
C LYS A 291 -25.90 -24.66 4.60
N LEU A 292 -26.97 -24.10 4.03
CA LEU A 292 -28.37 -24.47 4.34
C LEU A 292 -28.65 -25.94 3.99
N THR A 293 -28.28 -26.39 2.78
CA THR A 293 -28.49 -27.78 2.34
C THR A 293 -27.63 -28.80 3.13
N ARG A 294 -26.41 -28.42 3.55
CA ARG A 294 -25.59 -29.25 4.43
C ARG A 294 -26.16 -29.34 5.84
N SER A 295 -26.78 -28.28 6.35
CA SER A 295 -27.48 -28.29 7.64
C SER A 295 -28.74 -29.16 7.60
N GLN A 296 -29.45 -29.23 6.48
CA GLN A 296 -30.63 -30.11 6.31
C GLN A 296 -30.25 -31.59 6.20
N ASN A 297 -29.16 -31.93 5.49
CA ASN A 297 -28.73 -33.34 5.35
C ASN A 297 -28.09 -33.93 6.62
N ILE A 298 -27.52 -33.09 7.50
CA ILE A 298 -27.04 -33.52 8.82
C ILE A 298 -28.23 -33.72 9.78
N SER A 299 -29.34 -33.01 9.58
CA SER A 299 -30.50 -32.99 10.48
C SER A 299 -31.28 -34.32 10.50
N SER A 300 -31.61 -34.95 9.36
CA SER A 300 -32.44 -36.17 9.40
C SER A 300 -31.77 -37.34 10.12
N ALA A 301 -30.49 -37.61 9.87
CA ALA A 301 -29.77 -38.72 10.51
C ALA A 301 -29.47 -38.46 11.99
N ASP A 302 -29.01 -37.25 12.34
CA ASP A 302 -28.73 -36.87 13.72
C ASP A 302 -30.01 -36.74 14.56
N GLU A 303 -31.13 -36.32 13.94
CA GLU A 303 -32.45 -36.32 14.58
C GLU A 303 -32.94 -37.75 14.83
N ILE A 304 -32.77 -38.67 13.88
CA ILE A 304 -33.08 -40.09 14.09
C ILE A 304 -32.23 -40.66 15.24
N GLU A 305 -30.94 -40.30 15.36
CA GLU A 305 -30.10 -40.73 16.48
C GLU A 305 -30.57 -40.15 17.83
N LYS A 306 -30.97 -38.88 17.87
CA LYS A 306 -31.56 -38.26 19.07
C LYS A 306 -32.88 -38.90 19.48
N PHE A 307 -33.78 -39.15 18.53
CA PHE A 307 -35.04 -39.83 18.79
C PHE A 307 -34.81 -41.27 19.23
N LYS A 308 -33.81 -41.98 18.68
CA LYS A 308 -33.44 -43.32 19.15
C LYS A 308 -32.95 -43.29 20.60
N LYS A 309 -32.14 -42.28 20.96
CA LYS A 309 -31.67 -42.12 22.34
C LYS A 309 -32.80 -41.83 23.32
N LEU A 310 -33.78 -41.01 22.94
CA LEU A 310 -34.98 -40.76 23.74
C LEU A 310 -35.83 -42.02 23.93
N MET A 311 -35.87 -42.90 22.93
CA MET A 311 -36.55 -44.20 23.02
C MET A 311 -35.78 -45.15 23.95
N ASP A 312 -34.46 -45.22 23.82
CA ASP A 312 -33.58 -46.04 24.67
C ASP A 312 -33.61 -45.57 26.14
N ASP A 313 -33.74 -44.26 26.36
CA ASP A 313 -33.90 -43.64 27.69
C ASP A 313 -35.35 -43.75 28.24
N GLY A 314 -36.29 -44.32 27.47
CA GLY A 314 -37.68 -44.53 27.85
C GLY A 314 -38.55 -43.26 27.86
N ALA A 315 -38.07 -42.16 27.27
CA ALA A 315 -38.78 -40.89 27.19
C ALA A 315 -39.85 -40.85 26.09
N ILE A 316 -39.76 -41.73 25.08
CA ILE A 316 -40.76 -41.93 24.02
C ILE A 316 -40.98 -43.43 23.76
N THR A 317 -42.11 -43.81 23.17
CA THR A 317 -42.38 -45.23 22.82
C THR A 317 -41.79 -45.62 21.47
N GLN A 318 -41.71 -46.93 21.21
CA GLN A 318 -41.25 -47.48 19.93
C GLN A 318 -42.11 -47.00 18.76
N GLU A 319 -43.43 -46.88 18.95
CA GLU A 319 -44.35 -46.38 17.93
C GLU A 319 -44.11 -44.90 17.60
N GLU A 320 -43.84 -44.09 18.62
CA GLU A 320 -43.54 -42.66 18.47
C GLU A 320 -42.22 -42.43 17.74
N PHE A 321 -41.20 -43.25 18.05
CA PHE A 321 -39.93 -43.27 17.35
C PHE A 321 -40.09 -43.63 15.86
N GLU A 322 -40.77 -44.73 15.55
CA GLU A 322 -40.94 -45.18 14.16
C GLU A 322 -41.80 -44.22 13.33
N ALA A 323 -42.82 -43.59 13.93
CA ALA A 323 -43.60 -42.54 13.28
C ALA A 323 -42.73 -41.31 12.92
N LYS A 324 -41.88 -40.87 13.84
CA LYS A 324 -40.95 -39.75 13.60
C LYS A 324 -39.86 -40.11 12.60
N LYS A 325 -39.32 -41.33 12.65
CA LYS A 325 -38.32 -41.83 11.72
C LYS A 325 -38.84 -41.90 10.29
N LYS A 326 -40.08 -42.36 10.07
CA LYS A 326 -40.72 -42.31 8.74
C LYS A 326 -40.90 -40.88 8.24
N GLN A 327 -41.35 -39.99 9.12
CA GLN A 327 -41.48 -38.56 8.80
C GLN A 327 -40.12 -37.92 8.42
N LEU A 328 -39.03 -38.28 9.09
CA LEU A 328 -37.68 -37.75 8.83
C LEU A 328 -37.00 -38.37 7.60
N LEU A 329 -37.47 -39.54 7.15
CA LEU A 329 -36.99 -40.24 5.96
C LEU A 329 -37.88 -40.04 4.73
N ASP A 330 -38.97 -39.28 4.85
CA ASP A 330 -39.94 -39.00 3.77
C ASP A 330 -40.55 -40.29 3.17
N LEU A 331 -40.89 -41.27 4.03
CA LEU A 331 -41.37 -42.63 3.70
C LEU A 331 -42.85 -42.89 4.00
#